data_AF-A0AA96DJE4-F1
#
_entry.id   AF-A0AA96DJE4-F1
#
_cell.length_a   1.000
_cell.length_b   1.000
_cell.length_c   1.000
_cell.angle_alpha   90.00
_cell.angle_beta   90.00
_cell.angle_gamma   90.00
#
_symmetry.space_group_name_H-M   'P 1'
#
loop_
_entity.id
_entity.type
_entity.pdbx_description
1 polymer ?
#
loop_
_entity_poly.entity_id
_entity_poly.type
_entity_poly.pdbx_seq_one_letter_code
_entity_poly.pdbx_strand_id
1 'polypeptide(L)'
;MIKYPKVNYIGNKEKITHWICDHFPIDVNSIFDAFSGGCSLSFEAKKRGYRVISNDILKVNYNLAKALIENRDVTLNENDIEMIFQGIPKKGFMAKNYSNVYFFENECKELDRYRENIENFECEYKKSLAYSLIRRAMIRKMPYSRFTINWEKIVQLRDEEYSYQKYKRRRAYHNQSFKEHFIANLKDYNNAIFDNSHNNQAYNEDIFNLIDKVDADLIYLDPPYSGTMNNYFRFYGLVDEYIVSKKLKPFNNNFIEKNEVIELFKKLFAKLEKYKYWLLSYNSSSYPSKEELIDMLSQYSDDVVLIEKDHIYKITGKENKQKNSEYLFFVKNKFF
;
A
#
# COMPACT_ATOMS: atom_id res chain seq x y z
N MET A 1 -18.32 -10.16 11.28
CA MET A 1 -17.31 -9.26 11.87
C MET A 1 -16.48 -8.68 10.74
N ILE A 2 -16.35 -7.35 10.67
CA ILE A 2 -15.59 -6.65 9.63
C ILE A 2 -14.10 -6.99 9.76
N LYS A 3 -13.46 -7.34 8.63
CA LYS A 3 -12.08 -7.81 8.61
C LYS A 3 -11.31 -7.16 7.45
N TYR A 4 -10.09 -6.73 7.73
CA TYR A 4 -9.16 -6.26 6.71
C TYR A 4 -8.88 -7.39 5.69
N PRO A 5 -9.02 -7.14 4.39
CA PRO A 5 -8.84 -8.16 3.38
C PRO A 5 -7.35 -8.42 3.16
N LYS A 6 -7.00 -9.54 2.55
CA LYS A 6 -5.59 -9.91 2.34
C LYS A 6 -4.94 -9.01 1.28
N VAL A 7 -4.24 -7.98 1.72
CA VAL A 7 -3.47 -7.07 0.86
C VAL A 7 -1.98 -7.43 0.88
N ASN A 8 -1.46 -7.89 -0.25
CA ASN A 8 -0.02 -8.14 -0.41
C ASN A 8 0.73 -6.81 -0.60
N TYR A 9 1.21 -6.21 0.49
CA TYR A 9 1.98 -4.97 0.46
C TYR A 9 3.26 -5.09 1.29
N ILE A 10 4.39 -4.62 0.76
CA ILE A 10 5.70 -4.65 1.42
C ILE A 10 5.68 -3.57 2.51
N GLY A 11 6.09 -3.91 3.73
CA GLY A 11 6.03 -2.99 4.86
C GLY A 11 4.64 -2.83 5.50
N ASN A 12 3.65 -3.64 5.10
CA ASN A 12 2.30 -3.60 5.66
C ASN A 12 2.32 -3.83 7.19
N LYS A 13 1.72 -2.89 7.93
CA LYS A 13 1.63 -2.89 9.39
C LYS A 13 0.50 -3.74 9.98
N GLU A 14 -0.23 -4.53 9.19
CA GLU A 14 -1.39 -5.35 9.62
C GLU A 14 -1.21 -6.08 10.97
N LYS A 15 -0.01 -6.58 11.28
CA LYS A 15 0.26 -7.31 12.53
C LYS A 15 0.38 -6.42 13.76
N ILE A 16 0.62 -5.12 13.58
CA ILE A 16 0.88 -4.17 14.67
C ILE A 16 -0.10 -2.99 14.69
N THR A 17 -1.06 -2.91 13.75
CA THR A 17 -2.05 -1.82 13.69
C THR A 17 -2.78 -1.63 15.00
N HIS A 18 -3.22 -2.72 15.65
CA HIS A 18 -3.88 -2.62 16.95
C HIS A 18 -3.00 -1.88 17.97
N TRP A 19 -1.73 -2.26 18.08
CA TRP A 19 -0.78 -1.64 19.00
C TRP A 19 -0.49 -0.18 18.65
N ILE A 20 -0.37 0.18 17.36
CA ILE A 20 -0.21 1.58 16.96
C ILE A 20 -1.44 2.39 17.40
N CYS A 21 -2.64 1.92 17.06
CA CYS A 21 -3.89 2.61 17.37
C CYS A 21 -4.21 2.64 18.88
N ASP A 22 -3.65 1.74 19.69
CA ASP A 22 -3.80 1.77 21.16
C ASP A 22 -3.08 2.98 21.78
N HIS A 23 -2.16 3.63 21.05
CA HIS A 23 -1.47 4.85 21.48
C HIS A 23 -2.11 6.13 20.94
N PHE A 24 -3.27 6.05 20.28
CA PHE A 24 -4.02 7.25 19.92
C PHE A 24 -4.57 7.93 21.19
N PRO A 25 -4.33 9.23 21.39
CA PRO A 25 -4.87 9.97 22.54
C PRO A 25 -6.40 9.96 22.58
N ILE A 26 -6.96 10.09 23.78
CA ILE A 26 -8.41 9.99 24.00
C ILE A 26 -9.21 11.14 23.39
N ASP A 27 -8.57 12.29 23.17
CA ASP A 27 -9.18 13.48 22.58
C ASP A 27 -9.05 13.54 21.05
N VAL A 28 -8.46 12.50 20.42
CA VAL A 28 -8.38 12.36 18.96
C VAL A 28 -9.66 11.76 18.42
N ASN A 29 -10.23 12.38 17.37
CA ASN A 29 -11.41 11.89 16.65
C ASN A 29 -11.15 11.73 15.14
N SER A 30 -10.06 12.32 14.65
CA SER A 30 -9.67 12.28 13.25
C SER A 30 -8.19 11.97 13.05
N ILE A 31 -7.91 11.07 12.09
CA ILE A 31 -6.58 10.57 11.78
C ILE A 31 -6.25 10.90 10.33
N PHE A 32 -5.08 11.51 10.09
CA PHE A 32 -4.49 11.62 8.77
C PHE A 32 -3.36 10.60 8.60
N ASP A 33 -3.62 9.54 7.84
CA ASP A 33 -2.63 8.55 7.41
C ASP A 33 -1.94 9.07 6.13
N ALA A 34 -0.80 9.74 6.32
CA ALA A 34 -0.10 10.47 5.26
C ALA A 34 0.53 9.57 4.17
N PHE A 35 0.82 8.32 4.52
CA PHE A 35 1.51 7.33 3.69
C PHE A 35 0.80 5.97 3.80
N SER A 36 -0.46 5.95 3.40
CA SER A 36 -1.40 4.87 3.70
C SER A 36 -1.01 3.50 3.14
N GLY A 37 -0.28 3.42 2.03
CA GLY A 37 0.24 2.16 1.49
C GLY A 37 -0.83 1.09 1.31
N GLY A 38 -0.69 0.00 2.07
CA GLY A 38 -1.69 -1.09 2.08
C GLY A 38 -3.03 -0.74 2.74
N CYS A 39 -3.12 0.38 3.46
CA CYS A 39 -4.27 0.88 4.21
C CYS A 39 -4.62 0.09 5.49
N SER A 40 -3.71 -0.71 6.04
CA SER A 40 -4.01 -1.51 7.23
C SER A 40 -4.24 -0.65 8.48
N LEU A 41 -3.43 0.40 8.69
CA LEU A 41 -3.66 1.34 9.79
C LEU A 41 -4.97 2.11 9.58
N SER A 42 -5.13 2.74 8.42
CA SER A 42 -6.37 3.44 8.05
C SER A 42 -7.63 2.58 8.27
N PHE A 43 -7.57 1.28 7.93
CA PHE A 43 -8.69 0.35 8.11
C PHE A 43 -8.99 0.10 9.59
N GLU A 44 -7.96 -0.14 10.40
CA GLU A 44 -8.12 -0.33 11.84
C GLU A 44 -8.63 0.93 12.53
N ALA A 45 -8.12 2.12 12.15
CA ALA A 45 -8.62 3.39 12.65
C ALA A 45 -10.11 3.60 12.28
N LYS A 46 -10.49 3.36 11.02
CA LYS A 46 -11.89 3.44 10.58
C LYS A 46 -12.78 2.49 11.39
N LYS A 47 -12.32 1.27 11.64
CA LYS A 47 -13.02 0.25 12.44
C LYS A 47 -13.18 0.65 13.90
N ARG A 48 -12.23 1.40 14.46
CA ARG A 48 -12.30 1.99 15.81
C ARG A 48 -13.16 3.25 15.91
N GLY A 49 -13.77 3.70 14.80
CA GLY A 49 -14.71 4.82 14.78
C GLY A 49 -14.07 6.18 14.52
N TYR A 50 -12.82 6.24 14.06
CA TYR A 50 -12.21 7.53 13.71
C TYR A 50 -12.65 8.03 12.34
N ARG A 51 -12.70 9.36 12.15
CA ARG A 51 -12.68 9.95 10.80
C ARG A 51 -11.29 9.76 10.22
N VAL A 52 -11.16 9.05 9.10
CA VAL A 52 -9.86 8.73 8.50
C VAL A 52 -9.68 9.48 7.19
N ILE A 53 -8.57 10.19 7.09
CA ILE A 53 -8.05 10.77 5.85
C ILE A 53 -6.82 9.96 5.48
N SER A 54 -6.80 9.37 4.29
CA SER A 54 -5.68 8.57 3.79
C SER A 54 -5.06 9.24 2.58
N ASN A 55 -3.74 9.19 2.47
CA ASN A 55 -3.02 9.65 1.28
C ASN A 55 -1.99 8.61 0.83
N ASP A 56 -1.77 8.50 -0.48
CA ASP A 56 -0.60 7.83 -1.03
C ASP A 56 -0.28 8.39 -2.42
N ILE A 57 1.01 8.52 -2.73
CA ILE A 57 1.46 9.01 -4.04
C ILE A 57 1.21 7.99 -5.16
N LEU A 58 1.22 6.69 -4.85
CA LEU A 58 0.97 5.62 -5.82
C LEU A 58 -0.54 5.46 -6.06
N LYS A 59 -0.93 5.47 -7.34
CA LYS A 59 -2.33 5.38 -7.76
C LYS A 59 -2.97 4.06 -7.31
N VAL A 60 -2.20 2.98 -7.27
CA VAL A 60 -2.68 1.67 -6.82
C VAL A 60 -3.01 1.66 -5.32
N ASN A 61 -2.26 2.40 -4.50
CA ASN A 61 -2.53 2.51 -3.06
C ASN A 61 -3.69 3.46 -2.81
N TYR A 62 -3.79 4.56 -3.57
CA TYR A 62 -4.99 5.40 -3.58
C TYR A 62 -6.26 4.60 -3.88
N ASN A 63 -6.25 3.69 -4.87
CA ASN A 63 -7.42 2.86 -5.16
C ASN A 63 -7.78 1.92 -3.99
N LEU A 64 -6.80 1.42 -3.22
CA LEU A 64 -7.07 0.69 -1.99
C LEU A 64 -7.73 1.58 -0.93
N ALA A 65 -7.20 2.78 -0.71
CA ALA A 65 -7.77 3.75 0.23
C ALA A 65 -9.19 4.17 -0.17
N LYS A 66 -9.40 4.46 -1.45
CA LYS A 66 -10.71 4.83 -1.99
C LYS A 66 -11.72 3.70 -1.82
N ALA A 67 -11.31 2.45 -2.06
CA ALA A 67 -12.19 1.28 -2.00
C ALA A 67 -12.49 0.79 -0.58
N LEU A 68 -11.53 0.89 0.36
CA LEU A 68 -11.65 0.29 1.70
C LEU A 68 -11.92 1.34 2.80
N ILE A 69 -11.44 2.56 2.63
CA ILE A 69 -11.47 3.60 3.67
C ILE A 69 -12.56 4.63 3.38
N GLU A 70 -12.51 5.29 2.22
CA GLU A 70 -13.51 6.31 1.85
C GLU A 70 -14.88 5.69 1.53
N ASN A 71 -14.89 4.57 0.80
CA ASN A 71 -16.11 3.84 0.46
C ASN A 71 -16.89 3.38 1.71
N ARG A 72 -18.20 3.60 1.70
CA ARG A 72 -19.11 3.26 2.81
C ARG A 72 -19.79 1.91 2.59
N ASP A 73 -20.30 1.66 1.40
CA ASP A 73 -21.25 0.57 1.14
C ASP A 73 -21.21 0.03 -0.30
N VAL A 74 -20.40 0.59 -1.19
CA VAL A 74 -20.41 0.21 -2.60
C VAL A 74 -19.54 -1.02 -2.85
N THR A 75 -20.17 -2.14 -3.18
CA THR A 75 -19.49 -3.40 -3.54
C THR A 75 -19.58 -3.71 -5.03
N LEU A 76 -18.81 -4.71 -5.50
CA LEU A 76 -19.00 -5.29 -6.85
C LEU A 76 -19.98 -6.46 -6.78
N ASN A 77 -20.96 -6.49 -7.68
CA ASN A 77 -21.89 -7.59 -7.87
C ASN A 77 -21.55 -8.41 -9.13
N GLU A 78 -22.33 -9.46 -9.41
CA GLU A 78 -22.09 -10.36 -10.54
C GLU A 78 -22.07 -9.65 -11.91
N ASN A 79 -23.00 -8.71 -12.14
CA ASN A 79 -23.03 -7.91 -13.37
C ASN A 79 -21.76 -7.07 -13.54
N ASP A 80 -21.23 -6.51 -12.44
CA ASP A 80 -19.97 -5.77 -12.48
C ASP A 80 -18.80 -6.71 -12.88
N ILE A 81 -18.80 -7.96 -12.38
CA ILE A 81 -17.80 -8.96 -12.75
C ILE A 81 -17.91 -9.34 -14.22
N GLU A 82 -19.12 -9.59 -14.72
CA GLU A 82 -19.34 -9.85 -16.13
C GLU A 82 -18.85 -8.69 -17.00
N MET A 83 -19.17 -7.46 -16.63
CA MET A 83 -18.73 -6.26 -17.33
C MET A 83 -17.21 -6.10 -17.33
N ILE A 84 -16.51 -6.39 -16.22
CA ILE A 84 -15.03 -6.34 -16.18
C ILE A 84 -14.44 -7.39 -17.13
N PHE A 85 -14.98 -8.61 -17.13
CA PHE A 85 -14.38 -9.76 -17.79
C PHE A 85 -15.01 -10.15 -19.14
N GLN A 86 -15.89 -9.32 -19.73
CA GLN A 86 -16.51 -9.53 -21.05
C GLN A 86 -15.65 -9.10 -22.24
N GLY A 87 -15.80 -9.78 -23.38
CA GLY A 87 -15.07 -9.49 -24.61
C GLY A 87 -13.81 -10.35 -24.83
N ILE A 88 -13.08 -10.05 -25.91
CA ILE A 88 -11.88 -10.80 -26.33
C ILE A 88 -10.58 -10.03 -26.06
N PRO A 89 -9.45 -10.70 -25.75
CA PRO A 89 -8.17 -10.03 -25.49
C PRO A 89 -7.79 -9.05 -26.60
N LYS A 90 -7.37 -7.83 -26.22
CA LYS A 90 -7.08 -6.72 -27.13
C LYS A 90 -5.68 -6.18 -26.88
N LYS A 91 -4.94 -5.86 -27.95
CA LYS A 91 -3.59 -5.30 -27.82
C LYS A 91 -3.67 -3.81 -27.46
N GLY A 92 -3.13 -3.44 -26.30
CA GLY A 92 -3.06 -2.06 -25.82
C GLY A 92 -1.71 -1.73 -25.16
N PHE A 93 -1.75 -0.97 -24.07
CA PHE A 93 -0.57 -0.48 -23.36
C PHE A 93 0.26 -1.62 -22.75
N MET A 94 -0.36 -2.55 -22.04
CA MET A 94 0.31 -3.70 -21.44
C MET A 94 0.93 -4.58 -22.50
N ALA A 95 0.18 -4.93 -23.54
CA ALA A 95 0.69 -5.80 -24.60
C ALA A 95 1.86 -5.17 -25.36
N LYS A 96 1.86 -3.84 -25.54
CA LYS A 96 2.96 -3.11 -26.17
C LYS A 96 4.22 -3.04 -25.30
N ASN A 97 4.07 -2.85 -23.99
CA ASN A 97 5.19 -2.48 -23.11
C ASN A 97 5.68 -3.60 -22.19
N TYR A 98 4.86 -4.63 -21.95
CA TYR A 98 5.08 -5.62 -20.89
C TYR A 98 4.88 -7.07 -21.30
N SER A 99 4.53 -7.33 -22.56
CA SER A 99 4.52 -8.69 -23.12
C SER A 99 5.91 -9.30 -22.99
N ASN A 100 5.97 -10.47 -22.38
CA ASN A 100 7.21 -11.19 -22.10
C ASN A 100 8.25 -10.35 -21.31
N VAL A 101 7.75 -9.44 -20.48
CA VAL A 101 8.53 -8.73 -19.46
C VAL A 101 8.09 -9.20 -18.08
N TYR A 102 6.79 -9.16 -17.83
CA TYR A 102 6.18 -9.61 -16.57
C TYR A 102 5.07 -10.64 -16.77
N PHE A 103 4.37 -10.57 -17.91
CA PHE A 103 3.27 -11.46 -18.25
C PHE A 103 3.39 -11.93 -19.70
N PHE A 104 2.77 -13.06 -20.02
CA PHE A 104 2.71 -13.53 -21.40
C PHE A 104 1.89 -12.55 -22.26
N GLU A 105 2.13 -12.53 -23.57
CA GLU A 105 1.45 -11.59 -24.47
C GLU A 105 -0.09 -11.67 -24.36
N ASN A 106 -0.66 -12.87 -24.27
CA ASN A 106 -2.11 -13.02 -24.12
C ASN A 106 -2.62 -12.47 -22.78
N GLU A 107 -1.87 -12.69 -21.69
CA GLU A 107 -2.18 -12.14 -20.36
C GLU A 107 -2.14 -10.59 -20.38
N CYS A 108 -1.19 -9.99 -21.11
CA CYS A 108 -1.15 -8.55 -21.30
C CYS A 108 -2.37 -8.04 -22.09
N LYS A 109 -2.79 -8.73 -23.15
CA LYS A 109 -3.98 -8.38 -23.94
C LYS A 109 -5.28 -8.51 -23.12
N GLU A 110 -5.33 -9.46 -22.20
CA GLU A 110 -6.43 -9.58 -21.24
C GLU A 110 -6.47 -8.38 -20.29
N LEU A 111 -5.32 -8.02 -19.69
CA LEU A 111 -5.21 -6.86 -18.79
C LEU A 111 -5.64 -5.57 -19.49
N ASP A 112 -5.17 -5.34 -20.72
CA ASP A 112 -5.54 -4.17 -21.53
C ASP A 112 -7.07 -4.05 -21.68
N ARG A 113 -7.73 -5.16 -22.00
CA ARG A 113 -9.20 -5.20 -22.06
C ARG A 113 -9.85 -4.95 -20.69
N TYR A 114 -9.40 -5.63 -19.64
CA TYR A 114 -9.98 -5.45 -18.30
C TYR A 114 -9.91 -4.00 -17.84
N ARG A 115 -8.81 -3.32 -18.17
CA ARG A 115 -8.64 -1.90 -17.88
C ARG A 115 -9.69 -1.07 -18.61
N GLU A 116 -9.82 -1.25 -19.93
CA GLU A 116 -10.82 -0.54 -20.75
C GLU A 116 -12.23 -0.73 -20.18
N ASN A 117 -12.58 -1.96 -19.79
CA ASN A 117 -13.87 -2.27 -19.18
C ASN A 117 -14.06 -1.61 -17.80
N ILE A 118 -13.03 -1.59 -16.95
CA ILE A 118 -13.08 -0.93 -15.63
C ILE A 118 -13.24 0.59 -15.79
N GLU A 119 -12.58 1.20 -16.77
CA GLU A 119 -12.68 2.65 -17.02
C GLU A 119 -14.09 3.08 -17.44
N ASN A 120 -14.90 2.17 -17.99
CA ASN A 120 -16.30 2.43 -18.37
C ASN A 120 -17.27 2.49 -17.18
N PHE A 121 -16.82 2.16 -15.97
CA PHE A 121 -17.66 2.29 -14.80
C PHE A 121 -17.93 3.78 -14.54
N GLU A 122 -19.13 4.17 -14.11
CA GLU A 122 -19.35 5.56 -13.68
C GLU A 122 -19.02 5.75 -12.19
N CYS A 123 -19.23 4.71 -11.39
CA CYS A 123 -18.97 4.74 -9.96
C CYS A 123 -17.46 4.55 -9.64
N GLU A 124 -16.84 5.60 -9.13
CA GLU A 124 -15.42 5.59 -8.73
C GLU A 124 -15.09 4.52 -7.67
N TYR A 125 -16.00 4.24 -6.73
CA TYR A 125 -15.77 3.19 -5.72
C TYR A 125 -15.70 1.79 -6.34
N LYS A 126 -16.57 1.51 -7.33
CA LYS A 126 -16.49 0.25 -8.08
C LYS A 126 -15.21 0.16 -8.91
N LYS A 127 -14.78 1.26 -9.57
CA LYS A 127 -13.48 1.32 -10.26
C LYS A 127 -12.33 0.99 -9.32
N SER A 128 -12.27 1.67 -8.19
CA SER A 128 -11.18 1.51 -7.22
C SER A 128 -11.16 0.11 -6.61
N LEU A 129 -12.32 -0.47 -6.34
CA LEU A 129 -12.44 -1.85 -5.87
C LEU A 129 -11.99 -2.86 -6.94
N ALA A 130 -12.39 -2.65 -8.21
CA ALA A 130 -11.95 -3.48 -9.32
C ALA A 130 -10.43 -3.40 -9.54
N TYR A 131 -9.85 -2.19 -9.51
CA TYR A 131 -8.40 -2.03 -9.60
C TYR A 131 -7.66 -2.66 -8.42
N SER A 132 -8.21 -2.58 -7.21
CA SER A 132 -7.64 -3.23 -6.02
C SER A 132 -7.58 -4.75 -6.17
N LEU A 133 -8.62 -5.36 -6.75
CA LEU A 133 -8.69 -6.80 -7.02
C LEU A 133 -7.84 -7.22 -8.24
N ILE A 134 -7.75 -6.41 -9.30
CA ILE A 134 -6.83 -6.66 -10.42
C ILE A 134 -5.38 -6.59 -9.96
N ARG A 135 -5.00 -5.58 -9.17
CA ARG A 135 -3.68 -5.50 -8.52
C ARG A 135 -3.38 -6.80 -7.76
N ARG A 136 -4.33 -7.26 -6.94
CA ARG A 136 -4.20 -8.51 -6.18
C ARG A 136 -3.89 -9.67 -7.10
N ALA A 137 -4.63 -9.81 -8.20
CA ALA A 137 -4.44 -10.86 -9.20
C ALA A 137 -3.06 -10.77 -9.90
N MET A 138 -2.65 -9.58 -10.33
CA MET A 138 -1.35 -9.33 -10.94
C MET A 138 -0.20 -9.77 -10.02
N ILE A 139 -0.24 -9.36 -8.75
CA ILE A 139 0.78 -9.73 -7.76
C ILE A 139 0.80 -11.24 -7.45
N ARG A 140 -0.36 -11.92 -7.48
CA ARG A 140 -0.42 -13.38 -7.25
C ARG A 140 0.24 -14.17 -8.36
N LYS A 141 0.17 -13.67 -9.59
CA LYS A 141 0.79 -14.33 -10.75
C LYS A 141 2.31 -14.16 -10.78
N MET A 142 2.86 -13.19 -10.05
CA MET A 142 4.30 -13.00 -9.95
C MET A 142 4.96 -13.95 -8.93
N PRO A 143 6.06 -14.62 -9.29
CA PRO A 143 6.90 -15.30 -8.31
C PRO A 143 7.35 -14.35 -7.20
N TYR A 144 7.34 -14.83 -5.96
CA TYR A 144 7.63 -14.03 -4.76
C TYR A 144 6.77 -12.77 -4.58
N SER A 145 5.70 -12.61 -5.38
CA SER A 145 4.82 -11.44 -5.38
C SER A 145 5.55 -10.12 -5.63
N ARG A 146 6.53 -10.11 -6.54
CA ARG A 146 7.36 -8.93 -6.87
C ARG A 146 7.54 -8.74 -8.38
N PHE A 147 7.53 -7.49 -8.82
CA PHE A 147 7.81 -7.07 -10.20
C PHE A 147 9.29 -6.73 -10.45
N THR A 148 10.19 -7.31 -9.64
CA THR A 148 11.64 -7.08 -9.74
C THR A 148 12.39 -8.28 -10.32
N ILE A 149 11.66 -9.28 -10.81
CA ILE A 149 12.19 -10.54 -11.34
C ILE A 149 12.26 -10.42 -12.86
N ASN A 150 13.34 -10.89 -13.47
CA ASN A 150 13.49 -10.90 -14.93
C ASN A 150 12.58 -11.95 -15.59
N TRP A 151 12.29 -11.76 -16.88
CA TRP A 151 11.35 -12.58 -17.64
C TRP A 151 11.72 -14.07 -17.65
N GLU A 152 12.97 -14.40 -17.94
CA GLU A 152 13.44 -15.79 -17.99
C GLU A 152 13.21 -16.52 -16.67
N LYS A 153 13.47 -15.85 -15.54
CA LYS A 153 13.22 -16.43 -14.23
C LYS A 153 11.74 -16.53 -13.92
N ILE A 154 10.91 -15.60 -14.40
CA ILE A 154 9.45 -15.69 -14.28
C ILE A 154 8.96 -16.95 -15.01
N VAL A 155 9.34 -17.14 -16.27
CA VAL A 155 8.97 -18.32 -17.07
C VAL A 155 9.42 -19.60 -16.36
N GLN A 156 10.70 -19.67 -15.95
CA GLN A 156 11.24 -20.82 -15.23
C GLN A 156 10.49 -21.12 -13.91
N LEU A 157 10.11 -20.10 -13.12
CA LEU A 157 9.42 -20.31 -11.84
C LEU A 157 7.92 -20.60 -12.00
N ARG A 158 7.35 -20.29 -13.16
CA ARG A 158 5.96 -20.59 -13.55
C ARG A 158 5.82 -21.96 -14.22
N ASP A 159 6.93 -22.55 -14.67
CA ASP A 159 7.00 -23.97 -15.02
C ASP A 159 6.78 -24.82 -13.77
N GLU A 160 5.68 -25.58 -13.78
CA GLU A 160 5.27 -26.39 -12.63
C GLU A 160 6.15 -27.61 -12.40
N GLU A 161 6.70 -28.19 -13.47
CA GLU A 161 7.61 -29.33 -13.38
C GLU A 161 8.93 -28.89 -12.77
N TYR A 162 9.51 -27.79 -13.28
CA TYR A 162 10.72 -27.20 -12.70
C TYR A 162 10.50 -26.83 -11.22
N SER A 163 9.38 -26.16 -10.93
CA SER A 163 9.04 -25.73 -9.57
C SER A 163 8.92 -26.91 -8.61
N TYR A 164 8.28 -28.00 -9.06
CA TYR A 164 8.17 -29.23 -8.28
C TYR A 164 9.50 -29.94 -8.10
N GLN A 165 10.31 -30.08 -9.15
CA GLN A 165 11.62 -30.74 -9.06
C GLN A 165 12.54 -30.04 -8.06
N LYS A 166 12.61 -28.69 -8.12
CA LYS A 166 13.52 -27.86 -7.31
C LYS A 166 13.01 -27.53 -5.91
N TYR A 167 11.73 -27.18 -5.77
CA TYR A 167 11.16 -26.69 -4.51
C TYR A 167 10.17 -27.67 -3.85
N LYS A 168 9.94 -28.83 -4.47
CA LYS A 168 8.97 -29.86 -4.02
C LYS A 168 7.55 -29.30 -3.80
N ARG A 169 7.19 -28.26 -4.55
CA ARG A 169 5.88 -27.59 -4.49
C ARG A 169 5.46 -27.14 -5.88
N ARG A 170 4.27 -27.54 -6.33
CA ARG A 170 3.65 -26.97 -7.53
C ARG A 170 3.12 -25.57 -7.21
N ARG A 171 3.49 -24.59 -8.02
CA ARG A 171 3.04 -23.19 -7.88
C ARG A 171 2.00 -22.84 -8.95
N ALA A 172 1.05 -23.75 -9.17
CA ALA A 172 0.00 -23.66 -10.19
C ALA A 172 -0.79 -22.34 -10.13
N TYR A 173 -0.90 -21.74 -8.95
CA TYR A 173 -1.56 -20.45 -8.77
C TYR A 173 -0.92 -19.32 -9.60
N HIS A 174 0.35 -19.39 -10.02
CA HIS A 174 0.90 -18.38 -10.91
C HIS A 174 0.29 -18.44 -12.32
N ASN A 175 -0.23 -19.61 -12.71
CA ASN A 175 -0.80 -19.88 -14.03
C ASN A 175 -2.32 -19.74 -14.08
N GLN A 176 -3.00 -19.70 -12.93
CA GLN A 176 -4.41 -19.29 -12.85
C GLN A 176 -4.62 -17.91 -13.49
N SER A 177 -5.75 -17.73 -14.15
CA SER A 177 -6.14 -16.48 -14.82
C SER A 177 -6.28 -15.33 -13.83
N PHE A 178 -6.22 -14.09 -14.33
CA PHE A 178 -6.50 -12.92 -13.49
C PHE A 178 -7.93 -12.95 -12.93
N LYS A 179 -8.89 -13.44 -13.72
CA LYS A 179 -10.30 -13.59 -13.32
C LYS A 179 -10.46 -14.54 -12.12
N GLU A 180 -9.78 -15.69 -12.14
CA GLU A 180 -9.82 -16.63 -11.02
C GLU A 180 -9.25 -16.02 -9.73
N HIS A 181 -8.09 -15.35 -9.81
CA HIS A 181 -7.54 -14.65 -8.64
C HIS A 181 -8.46 -13.53 -8.15
N PHE A 182 -9.07 -12.78 -9.07
CA PHE A 182 -10.01 -11.73 -8.74
C PHE A 182 -11.21 -12.28 -7.97
N ILE A 183 -11.91 -13.26 -8.55
CA ILE A 183 -13.13 -13.86 -7.96
C ILE A 183 -12.81 -14.52 -6.61
N ALA A 184 -11.66 -15.19 -6.49
CA ALA A 184 -11.24 -15.83 -5.24
C ALA A 184 -11.04 -14.84 -4.08
N ASN A 185 -10.83 -13.54 -4.36
CA ASN A 185 -10.68 -12.51 -3.32
C ASN A 185 -11.89 -11.56 -3.23
N LEU A 186 -12.86 -11.65 -4.16
CA LEU A 186 -13.98 -10.72 -4.25
C LEU A 186 -14.80 -10.64 -2.96
N LYS A 187 -15.17 -11.80 -2.40
CA LYS A 187 -15.97 -11.87 -1.17
C LYS A 187 -15.28 -11.18 0.01
N ASP A 188 -13.98 -11.40 0.18
CA ASP A 188 -13.22 -10.80 1.29
C ASP A 188 -13.11 -9.29 1.14
N TYR A 189 -12.91 -8.79 -0.08
CA TYR A 189 -12.84 -7.35 -0.35
C TYR A 189 -14.21 -6.67 -0.22
N ASN A 190 -15.29 -7.30 -0.70
CA ASN A 190 -16.66 -6.79 -0.50
C ASN A 190 -17.02 -6.73 0.99
N ASN A 191 -16.73 -7.78 1.76
CA ASN A 191 -16.99 -7.83 3.20
C ASN A 191 -16.12 -6.90 4.04
N ALA A 192 -15.06 -6.35 3.46
CA ALA A 192 -14.21 -5.36 4.09
C ALA A 192 -14.76 -3.93 3.98
N ILE A 193 -15.81 -3.70 3.19
CA ILE A 193 -16.44 -2.39 3.03
C ILE A 193 -17.50 -2.22 4.11
N PHE A 194 -17.47 -1.08 4.79
CA PHE A 194 -18.40 -0.74 5.84
C PHE A 194 -18.45 0.77 6.06
N ASP A 195 -19.57 1.23 6.58
CA ASP A 195 -19.76 2.61 7.01
C ASP A 195 -19.42 2.73 8.51
N ASN A 196 -18.63 3.73 8.86
CA ASN A 196 -18.37 4.11 10.25
C ASN A 196 -19.05 5.43 10.63
N SER A 197 -19.99 5.91 9.80
CA SER A 197 -20.73 7.18 9.97
C SER A 197 -19.86 8.45 9.91
N HIS A 198 -18.63 8.34 9.41
CA HIS A 198 -17.74 9.49 9.21
C HIS A 198 -17.51 9.80 7.73
N ASN A 199 -17.17 11.06 7.45
CA ASN A 199 -16.69 11.47 6.13
C ASN A 199 -15.19 11.19 6.01
N ASN A 200 -14.86 9.93 5.75
CA ASN A 200 -13.50 9.50 5.44
C ASN A 200 -13.12 9.98 4.03
N GLN A 201 -11.83 10.18 3.77
CA GLN A 201 -11.36 10.71 2.49
C GLN A 201 -10.08 10.01 2.05
N ALA A 202 -9.93 9.75 0.75
CA ALA A 202 -8.71 9.24 0.15
C ALA A 202 -8.14 10.26 -0.85
N TYR A 203 -6.84 10.54 -0.74
CA TYR A 203 -6.08 11.42 -1.63
C TYR A 203 -4.99 10.65 -2.36
N ASN A 204 -4.68 11.12 -3.57
CA ASN A 204 -3.55 10.63 -4.37
C ASN A 204 -2.60 11.77 -4.69
N GLU A 205 -1.79 12.16 -3.71
CA GLU A 205 -0.88 13.30 -3.84
C GLU A 205 0.48 13.07 -3.21
N ASP A 206 1.44 13.88 -3.64
CA ASP A 206 2.67 14.08 -2.89
C ASP A 206 2.33 14.73 -1.55
N ILE A 207 2.85 14.16 -0.46
CA ILE A 207 2.57 14.64 0.89
C ILE A 207 2.87 16.13 1.06
N PHE A 208 3.93 16.64 0.42
CA PHE A 208 4.31 18.06 0.52
C PHE A 208 3.30 19.01 -0.14
N ASN A 209 2.45 18.51 -1.04
CA ASN A 209 1.39 19.29 -1.68
C ASN A 209 0.06 19.23 -0.92
N LEU A 210 -0.11 18.23 -0.05
CA LEU A 210 -1.36 17.92 0.62
C LEU A 210 -1.37 18.28 2.11
N ILE A 211 -0.23 18.15 2.78
CA ILE A 211 -0.14 18.21 4.25
C ILE A 211 -0.71 19.49 4.87
N ASP A 212 -0.59 20.63 4.19
CA ASP A 212 -1.13 21.91 4.67
C ASP A 212 -2.66 22.00 4.52
N LYS A 213 -3.25 21.20 3.61
CA LYS A 213 -4.67 21.25 3.20
C LYS A 213 -5.57 20.30 3.99
N VAL A 214 -5.00 19.32 4.69
CA VAL A 214 -5.76 18.32 5.46
C VAL A 214 -5.86 18.76 6.91
N ASP A 215 -7.05 18.65 7.50
CA ASP A 215 -7.30 18.94 8.91
C ASP A 215 -7.66 17.64 9.66
N ALA A 216 -6.89 17.36 10.72
CA ALA A 216 -7.03 16.18 11.57
C ALA A 216 -6.38 16.42 12.93
N ASP A 217 -6.83 15.71 13.97
CA ASP A 217 -6.28 15.82 15.32
C ASP A 217 -4.89 15.16 15.42
N LEU A 218 -4.73 14.03 14.72
CA LEU A 218 -3.49 13.26 14.68
C LEU A 218 -3.05 13.00 13.24
N ILE A 219 -1.78 13.24 12.94
CA ILE A 219 -1.13 12.77 11.72
C ILE A 219 -0.26 11.55 12.00
N TYR A 220 -0.51 10.48 11.26
CA TYR A 220 0.30 9.27 11.25
C TYR A 220 1.25 9.27 10.04
N LEU A 221 2.51 8.99 10.31
CA LEU A 221 3.60 8.99 9.35
C LEU A 221 4.23 7.60 9.31
N ASP A 222 4.25 7.00 8.12
CA ASP A 222 4.96 5.75 7.83
C ASP A 222 5.67 5.89 6.46
N PRO A 223 6.60 6.85 6.33
CA PRO A 223 7.26 7.10 5.07
C PRO A 223 8.12 5.90 4.66
N PRO A 224 8.48 5.80 3.37
CA PRO A 224 9.48 4.82 2.94
C PRO A 224 10.78 4.96 3.73
N TYR A 225 11.41 3.81 4.04
CA TYR A 225 12.62 3.77 4.85
C TYR A 225 13.88 3.72 3.99
N SER A 226 14.76 4.71 4.14
CA SER A 226 16.08 4.69 3.51
C SER A 226 16.98 3.62 4.18
N GLY A 227 17.93 3.07 3.40
CA GLY A 227 18.78 1.96 3.88
C GLY A 227 18.12 0.58 3.83
N THR A 228 16.84 0.51 3.46
CA THR A 228 16.15 -0.76 3.13
C THR A 228 16.09 -0.96 1.62
N MET A 229 15.90 -2.20 1.14
CA MET A 229 15.70 -2.47 -0.30
C MET A 229 14.31 -2.04 -0.82
N ASN A 230 13.58 -1.18 -0.08
CA ASN A 230 12.17 -0.90 -0.33
C ASN A 230 11.96 0.25 -1.32
N ASN A 231 12.21 -0.02 -2.61
CA ASN A 231 11.82 0.90 -3.67
C ASN A 231 10.37 0.63 -4.10
N TYR A 232 9.43 1.40 -3.53
CA TYR A 232 7.99 1.24 -3.77
C TYR A 232 7.60 1.44 -5.25
N PHE A 233 8.21 2.40 -5.94
CA PHE A 233 7.98 2.57 -7.38
C PHE A 233 8.41 1.32 -8.17
N ARG A 234 9.53 0.70 -7.83
CA ARG A 234 9.97 -0.55 -8.46
C ARG A 234 9.02 -1.73 -8.19
N PHE A 235 8.34 -1.74 -7.05
CA PHE A 235 7.40 -2.81 -6.70
C PHE A 235 5.99 -2.61 -7.24
N TYR A 236 5.55 -1.36 -7.38
CA TYR A 236 4.14 -1.05 -7.65
C TYR A 236 3.93 -0.18 -8.89
N GLY A 237 4.99 0.45 -9.41
CA GLY A 237 4.93 1.33 -10.59
C GLY A 237 4.32 0.68 -11.82
N LEU A 238 4.58 -0.61 -12.06
CA LEU A 238 3.92 -1.35 -13.15
C LEU A 238 2.40 -1.32 -13.02
N VAL A 239 1.88 -1.47 -11.80
CA VAL A 239 0.43 -1.48 -11.56
C VAL A 239 -0.16 -0.08 -11.72
N ASP A 240 0.57 0.95 -11.30
CA ASP A 240 0.18 2.34 -11.58
C ASP A 240 0.13 2.62 -13.07
N GLU A 241 1.18 2.25 -13.81
CA GLU A 241 1.25 2.40 -15.26
C GLU A 241 0.15 1.64 -15.99
N TYR A 242 -0.23 0.46 -15.48
CA TYR A 242 -1.43 -0.25 -15.90
C TYR A 242 -2.69 0.59 -15.69
N ILE A 243 -2.92 1.08 -14.47
CA ILE A 243 -4.11 1.89 -14.14
C ILE A 243 -4.17 3.14 -15.04
N VAL A 244 -3.07 3.88 -15.19
CA VAL A 244 -3.04 5.13 -15.98
C VAL A 244 -2.79 4.94 -17.47
N SER A 245 -2.55 3.70 -17.94
CA SER A 245 -2.20 3.35 -19.33
C SER A 245 -1.07 4.20 -19.94
N LYS A 246 -0.04 4.51 -19.16
CA LYS A 246 1.13 5.25 -19.62
C LYS A 246 2.36 4.87 -18.79
N LYS A 247 3.55 5.01 -19.38
CA LYS A 247 4.82 4.87 -18.66
C LYS A 247 4.97 6.01 -17.65
N LEU A 248 5.43 5.69 -16.46
CA LEU A 248 5.64 6.64 -15.37
C LEU A 248 7.13 6.75 -15.05
N LYS A 249 7.49 7.88 -14.45
CA LYS A 249 8.81 8.07 -13.84
C LYS A 249 8.70 7.88 -12.33
N PRO A 250 9.76 7.43 -11.65
CA PRO A 250 9.82 7.47 -10.20
C PRO A 250 9.51 8.88 -9.68
N PHE A 251 8.81 8.96 -8.55
CA PHE A 251 8.59 10.22 -7.85
C PHE A 251 9.85 10.65 -7.07
N ASN A 252 10.05 11.96 -6.96
CA ASN A 252 11.26 12.54 -6.38
C ASN A 252 11.30 12.36 -4.85
N ASN A 253 10.23 12.72 -4.16
CA ASN A 253 10.14 12.68 -2.69
C ASN A 253 9.90 11.26 -2.16
N ASN A 254 10.85 10.36 -2.43
CA ASN A 254 10.67 8.94 -2.19
C ASN A 254 11.27 8.43 -0.87
N PHE A 255 12.03 9.26 -0.13
CA PHE A 255 12.65 8.91 1.15
C PHE A 255 13.60 7.69 1.09
N ILE A 256 14.09 7.30 -0.09
CA ILE A 256 14.97 6.13 -0.28
C ILE A 256 16.45 6.52 -0.26
N GLU A 257 16.80 7.70 -0.78
CA GLU A 257 18.19 8.13 -0.95
C GLU A 257 18.77 8.67 0.36
N LYS A 258 19.84 8.04 0.85
CA LYS A 258 20.44 8.36 2.16
C LYS A 258 20.93 9.81 2.27
N ASN A 259 21.43 10.38 1.17
CA ASN A 259 21.93 11.75 1.12
C ASN A 259 20.82 12.81 1.14
N GLU A 260 19.57 12.43 0.87
CA GLU A 260 18.44 13.36 0.79
C GLU A 260 17.41 13.16 1.91
N VAL A 261 17.36 11.96 2.51
CA VAL A 261 16.31 11.58 3.47
C VAL A 261 16.24 12.48 4.69
N ILE A 262 17.39 12.96 5.21
CA ILE A 262 17.43 13.87 6.36
C ILE A 262 16.72 15.19 6.04
N GLU A 263 17.01 15.77 4.87
CA GLU A 263 16.40 17.03 4.44
C GLU A 263 14.90 16.84 4.13
N LEU A 264 14.50 15.68 3.60
CA LEU A 264 13.09 15.34 3.43
C LEU A 264 12.35 15.23 4.77
N PHE A 265 12.96 14.61 5.78
CA PHE A 265 12.37 14.55 7.13
C PHE A 265 12.26 15.94 7.77
N LYS A 266 13.31 16.77 7.71
CA LYS A 266 13.25 18.16 8.20
C LYS A 266 12.13 18.95 7.53
N LYS A 267 12.05 18.86 6.19
CA LYS A 267 10.98 19.50 5.41
C LYS A 267 9.59 19.00 5.80
N LEU A 268 9.46 17.70 6.08
CA LEU A 268 8.19 17.10 6.50
C LEU A 268 7.80 17.60 7.88
N PHE A 269 8.70 17.52 8.86
CA PHE A 269 8.44 17.92 10.26
C PHE A 269 8.12 19.41 10.39
N ALA A 270 8.77 20.27 9.60
CA ALA A 270 8.46 21.71 9.52
C ALA A 270 7.02 22.02 9.08
N LYS A 271 6.29 21.05 8.52
CA LYS A 271 4.89 21.21 8.08
C LYS A 271 3.87 20.58 9.02
N LEU A 272 4.32 20.01 10.14
CA LEU A 272 3.44 19.29 11.07
C LEU A 272 2.87 20.17 12.19
N GLU A 273 3.32 21.43 12.31
CA GLU A 273 2.94 22.35 13.40
C GLU A 273 1.42 22.56 13.52
N LYS A 274 0.65 22.31 12.47
CA LYS A 274 -0.81 22.39 12.49
C LYS A 274 -1.53 21.15 13.04
N TYR A 275 -0.81 20.09 13.39
CA TYR A 275 -1.38 18.89 13.98
C TYR A 275 -1.04 18.85 15.46
N LYS A 276 -2.02 18.54 16.30
CA LYS A 276 -1.85 18.45 17.76
C LYS A 276 -0.98 17.25 18.14
N TYR A 277 -1.18 16.12 17.48
CA TYR A 277 -0.45 14.88 17.74
C TYR A 277 0.20 14.33 16.47
N TRP A 278 1.46 13.93 16.56
CA TRP A 278 2.17 13.26 15.48
C TRP A 278 2.54 11.86 15.93
N LEU A 279 2.41 10.90 15.03
CA LEU A 279 2.78 9.53 15.29
C LEU A 279 3.61 9.00 14.12
N LEU A 280 4.91 8.79 14.34
CA LEU A 280 5.83 8.29 13.33
C LEU A 280 6.19 6.83 13.62
N SER A 281 5.81 5.93 12.71
CA SER A 281 6.23 4.53 12.72
C SER A 281 7.53 4.37 11.94
N TYR A 282 8.49 3.67 12.52
CA TYR A 282 9.82 3.57 11.94
C TYR A 282 10.52 2.26 12.24
N ASN A 283 11.19 1.68 11.25
CA ASN A 283 11.90 0.42 11.45
C ASN A 283 13.32 0.63 11.98
N SER A 284 13.70 -0.10 13.03
CA SER A 284 15.00 0.04 13.71
C SER A 284 16.24 -0.19 12.85
N SER A 285 16.10 -0.83 11.68
CA SER A 285 17.20 -1.10 10.74
C SER A 285 17.39 -0.03 9.66
N SER A 286 16.62 1.06 9.72
CA SER A 286 16.57 2.10 8.69
C SER A 286 17.46 3.30 9.02
N TYR A 287 17.73 4.12 8.02
CA TYR A 287 18.39 5.43 8.16
C TYR A 287 17.39 6.55 7.82
N PRO A 288 17.27 7.66 8.59
CA PRO A 288 18.05 8.07 9.78
C PRO A 288 17.93 7.13 10.99
N SER A 289 18.88 7.21 11.92
CA SER A 289 18.88 6.48 13.18
C SER A 289 17.79 6.97 14.13
N LYS A 290 17.56 6.21 15.21
CA LYS A 290 16.65 6.61 16.28
C LYS A 290 17.04 7.96 16.88
N GLU A 291 18.32 8.13 17.17
CA GLU A 291 18.88 9.33 17.81
C GLU A 291 18.74 10.54 16.87
N GLU A 292 19.05 10.38 15.58
CA GLU A 292 18.86 11.44 14.58
C GLU A 292 17.39 11.85 14.44
N LEU A 293 16.44 10.90 14.49
CA LEU A 293 15.01 11.21 14.48
C LEU A 293 14.57 11.96 15.74
N ILE A 294 15.04 11.55 16.93
CA ILE A 294 14.75 12.25 18.19
C ILE A 294 15.27 13.68 18.12
N ASP A 295 16.51 13.88 17.67
CA ASP A 295 17.12 15.21 17.55
C ASP A 295 16.35 16.12 16.58
N MET A 296 15.82 15.58 15.48
CA MET A 296 14.99 16.34 14.54
C MET A 296 13.60 16.65 15.12
N LEU A 297 12.94 15.69 15.77
CA LEU A 297 11.62 15.89 16.36
C LEU A 297 11.65 16.85 17.57
N SER A 298 12.73 16.80 18.36
CA SER A 298 12.90 17.64 19.57
C SER A 298 13.02 19.13 19.27
N GLN A 299 13.26 19.50 18.00
CA GLN A 299 13.23 20.90 17.57
C GLN A 299 11.82 21.50 17.56
N TYR A 300 10.79 20.65 17.53
CA TYR A 300 9.38 21.08 17.43
C TYR A 300 8.58 20.82 18.70
N SER A 301 9.01 19.89 19.55
CA SER A 301 8.37 19.61 20.84
C SER A 301 9.35 19.05 21.86
N ASP A 302 9.12 19.35 23.15
CA ASP A 302 9.82 18.67 24.26
C ASP A 302 9.08 17.39 24.69
N ASP A 303 7.86 17.17 24.20
CA ASP A 303 7.03 16.01 24.52
C ASP A 303 7.13 14.98 23.38
N VAL A 304 8.34 14.42 23.25
CA VAL A 304 8.66 13.33 22.31
C VAL A 304 8.83 12.05 23.11
N VAL A 305 7.92 11.10 22.93
CA VAL A 305 7.94 9.80 23.60
C VAL A 305 8.23 8.71 22.57
N LEU A 306 9.27 7.92 22.81
CA LEU A 306 9.55 6.73 22.03
C LEU A 306 8.96 5.49 22.67
N ILE A 307 8.20 4.74 21.89
CA ILE A 307 7.66 3.43 22.27
C ILE A 307 8.27 2.38 21.33
N GLU A 308 8.85 1.32 21.89
CA GLU A 308 9.48 0.24 21.11
C GLU A 308 8.64 -1.03 21.16
N LYS A 309 8.54 -1.72 20.02
CA LYS A 309 7.95 -3.07 19.94
C LYS A 309 8.85 -4.01 19.16
N ASP A 310 9.29 -5.06 19.84
CA ASP A 310 10.05 -6.14 19.20
C ASP A 310 9.19 -6.81 18.11
N HIS A 311 9.68 -6.82 16.87
CA HIS A 311 8.97 -7.43 15.74
C HIS A 311 9.80 -8.53 15.09
N ILE A 312 9.45 -9.79 15.35
CA ILE A 312 10.14 -10.93 14.75
C ILE A 312 9.70 -11.08 13.29
N TYR A 313 10.54 -10.61 12.35
CA TYR A 313 10.39 -10.95 10.94
C TYR A 313 10.77 -12.42 10.72
N LYS A 314 9.81 -13.28 10.38
CA LYS A 314 10.12 -14.62 9.84
C LYS A 314 10.60 -14.48 8.40
N ILE A 315 11.90 -14.33 8.19
CA ILE A 315 12.51 -14.55 6.88
C ILE A 315 12.66 -16.06 6.69
N THR A 316 12.13 -16.61 5.60
CA THR A 316 12.22 -18.03 5.28
C THR A 316 13.66 -18.45 5.02
N GLY A 317 14.18 -19.35 5.86
CA GLY A 317 15.39 -20.14 5.61
C GLY A 317 16.70 -19.50 6.07
N LYS A 318 17.29 -20.10 7.12
CA LYS A 318 18.58 -19.80 7.81
C LYS A 318 18.52 -18.82 8.99
N GLU A 319 19.27 -19.18 10.02
CA GLU A 319 19.27 -18.70 11.41
C GLU A 319 19.78 -17.28 11.64
N ASN A 320 19.48 -16.31 10.78
CA ASN A 320 19.72 -14.90 11.10
C ASN A 320 18.45 -14.29 11.71
N LYS A 321 18.25 -14.51 13.01
CA LYS A 321 17.28 -13.78 13.84
C LYS A 321 17.77 -12.34 14.03
N GLN A 322 17.71 -11.50 13.01
CA GLN A 322 17.79 -10.05 13.24
C GLN A 322 16.51 -9.64 13.98
N LYS A 323 16.68 -9.23 15.25
CA LYS A 323 15.65 -8.48 15.97
C LYS A 323 15.56 -7.10 15.30
N ASN A 324 14.60 -6.94 14.40
CA ASN A 324 14.17 -5.60 14.00
C ASN A 324 13.03 -5.22 14.93
N SER A 325 13.13 -4.06 15.56
CA SER A 325 12.06 -3.50 16.39
C SER A 325 11.36 -2.42 15.58
N GLU A 326 10.07 -2.25 15.85
CA GLU A 326 9.31 -1.10 15.38
C GLU A 326 9.42 -0.01 16.44
N TYR A 327 9.80 1.19 16.01
CA TYR A 327 9.79 2.41 16.79
C TYR A 327 8.52 3.20 16.48
N LEU A 328 7.88 3.70 17.52
CA LEU A 328 6.75 4.60 17.41
C LEU A 328 7.10 5.87 18.18
N PHE A 329 7.37 6.94 17.44
CA PHE A 329 7.61 8.26 18.03
C PHE A 329 6.27 8.98 18.15
N PHE A 330 5.84 9.19 19.39
CA PHE A 330 4.69 9.99 19.72
C PHE A 330 5.16 11.41 20.03
N VAL A 331 4.58 12.39 19.35
CA VAL A 331 4.88 13.81 19.58
C VAL A 331 3.59 14.54 19.90
N LYS A 332 3.56 15.22 21.05
CA LYS A 332 2.51 16.20 21.34
C LYS A 332 3.04 17.58 21.00
N ASN A 333 2.42 18.24 20.04
CA ASN A 333 2.83 19.56 19.62
C ASN A 333 2.54 20.59 20.72
N LYS A 334 3.55 21.39 21.07
CA LYS A 334 3.46 22.42 22.12
C LYS A 334 2.62 23.63 21.73
N PHE A 335 2.52 23.91 20.43
CA PHE A 335 1.97 25.17 19.91
C PHE A 335 0.47 25.07 19.57
N PHE A 336 -0.20 24.02 20.03
CA PHE A 336 -1.60 23.71 19.73
C PHE A 336 -2.56 24.02 20.89
#